data_AF-R9KFZ3-F1
#
_entry.id   AF-R9KFZ3-F1
#
_cell.length_a   1.000
_cell.length_b   1.000
_cell.length_c   1.000
_cell.angle_alpha   90.00
_cell.angle_beta   90.00
_cell.angle_gamma   90.00
#
_symmetry.space_group_name_H-M   'P 1'
#
loop_
_entity.id
_entity.type
_entity.pdbx_description
1 polymer ?
#
loop_
_entity_poly.entity_id
_entity_poly.type
_entity_poly.pdbx_seq_one_letter_code
_entity_poly.pdbx_strand_id
1 'polypeptide(L)'
;MSGKVTQFMKTQKYRFDFGTDGKLYVVIFNGKIPQAELKGLLSSLHNCLYGKIPDIIPLYLKQRHLEYSNFNSIEIPLENYNAMEWAAYLLHSGAYGKVDETLGDADVYFSIMDYQEILPKGDCEGCYFAVGSLPSGCHGYKYNAIAQTFSSHSHGLGEQGCFAIRESGCDGNLRDVVKEFGEPALPTFGCVDMVALLPNLENFKTKEEVLRAAIK
;
A
#
# COMPACT_ATOMS: atom_id res chain seq x y z
N MET A 1 37.72 14.69 -18.48
CA MET A 1 37.10 14.71 -17.15
C MET A 1 35.59 14.75 -17.35
N SER A 2 34.91 13.60 -17.22
CA SER A 2 33.45 13.52 -17.36
C SER A 2 32.82 13.86 -16.01
N GLY A 3 32.27 15.06 -15.90
CA GLY A 3 31.53 15.49 -14.71
C GLY A 3 30.26 14.65 -14.59
N LYS A 4 30.25 13.68 -13.67
CA LYS A 4 29.00 13.12 -13.17
C LYS A 4 28.22 14.27 -12.56
N VAL A 5 27.18 14.72 -13.24
CA VAL A 5 26.17 15.60 -12.65
C VAL A 5 25.57 14.81 -11.49
N THR A 6 26.01 15.10 -10.27
CA THR A 6 25.38 14.59 -9.06
C THR A 6 23.99 15.23 -9.05
N GLN A 7 22.98 14.48 -9.51
CA GLN A 7 21.60 14.94 -9.44
C GLN A 7 21.25 15.04 -7.96
N PHE A 8 21.26 16.27 -7.44
CA PHE A 8 20.92 16.53 -6.04
C PHE A 8 19.48 16.09 -5.82
N MET A 9 19.30 15.04 -5.02
CA MET A 9 17.97 14.64 -4.57
C MET A 9 17.40 15.77 -3.70
N LYS A 10 16.27 16.31 -4.14
CA LYS A 10 15.51 17.27 -3.33
C LYS A 10 14.93 16.54 -2.12
N THR A 11 14.76 17.27 -1.03
CA THR A 11 13.99 16.78 0.12
C THR A 11 12.56 16.50 -0.34
N GLN A 12 12.05 15.33 0.01
CA GLN A 12 10.70 14.86 -0.28
C GLN A 12 9.93 14.66 1.02
N LYS A 13 8.62 14.91 0.98
CA LYS A 13 7.69 14.55 2.04
C LYS A 13 7.23 13.10 1.85
N TYR A 14 7.56 12.25 2.80
CA TYR A 14 7.15 10.85 2.82
C TYR A 14 5.94 10.68 3.73
N ARG A 15 5.01 9.84 3.30
CA ARG A 15 3.90 9.37 4.12
C ARG A 15 3.75 7.86 3.99
N PHE A 16 3.58 7.19 5.11
CA PHE A 16 3.33 5.76 5.20
C PHE A 16 2.09 5.51 6.05
N ASP A 17 1.15 4.75 5.52
CA ASP A 17 -0.13 4.42 6.16
C ASP A 17 -0.23 2.90 6.35
N PHE A 18 -0.52 2.44 7.57
CA PHE A 18 -0.67 1.01 7.89
C PHE A 18 -1.95 0.76 8.69
N GLY A 19 -2.92 0.06 8.12
CA GLY A 19 -4.22 -0.23 8.74
C GLY A 19 -4.38 -1.68 9.19
N THR A 20 -4.77 -1.90 10.45
CA THR A 20 -5.20 -3.20 11.01
C THR A 20 -6.09 -2.99 12.24
N ASP A 21 -6.98 -3.93 12.54
CA ASP A 21 -7.73 -4.02 13.80
C ASP A 21 -8.42 -2.72 14.24
N GLY A 22 -9.04 -2.01 13.29
CA GLY A 22 -9.74 -0.76 13.55
C GLY A 22 -8.82 0.44 13.83
N LYS A 23 -7.53 0.35 13.47
CA LYS A 23 -6.53 1.41 13.64
C LYS A 23 -5.79 1.69 12.36
N LEU A 24 -5.43 2.95 12.16
CA LEU A 24 -4.57 3.45 11.09
C LEU A 24 -3.35 4.13 11.72
N TYR A 25 -2.17 3.58 11.43
CA TYR A 25 -0.89 4.15 11.81
C TYR A 25 -0.35 4.99 10.66
N VAL A 26 -0.18 6.29 10.87
CA VAL A 26 0.28 7.25 9.87
C VAL A 26 1.64 7.78 10.28
N VAL A 27 2.63 7.64 9.41
CA VAL A 27 3.99 8.16 9.61
C VAL A 27 4.30 9.17 8.53
N ILE A 28 4.73 10.37 8.93
CA ILE A 28 5.04 11.47 8.01
C ILE A 28 6.40 12.05 8.38
N PHE A 29 7.26 12.28 7.39
CA PHE A 29 8.52 12.98 7.59
C PHE A 29 9.05 13.55 6.28
N ASN A 30 10.02 14.47 6.39
CA ASN A 30 10.76 14.98 5.25
C ASN A 30 12.12 14.27 5.19
N GLY A 31 12.54 13.81 4.02
CA GLY A 31 13.83 13.11 3.87
C GLY A 31 14.43 13.22 2.48
N LYS A 32 15.68 12.77 2.35
CA LYS A 32 16.35 12.57 1.06
C LYS A 32 16.73 11.10 0.94
N ILE A 33 15.77 10.25 0.56
CA ILE A 33 15.97 8.80 0.53
C ILE A 33 16.20 8.35 -0.90
N PRO A 34 17.41 7.83 -1.26
CA PRO A 34 17.65 7.19 -2.54
C PRO A 34 16.67 6.04 -2.80
N GLN A 35 16.28 5.82 -4.05
CA GLN A 35 15.30 4.77 -4.39
C GLN A 35 15.71 3.37 -3.89
N ALA A 36 17.00 3.04 -3.90
CA ALA A 36 17.52 1.78 -3.36
C ALA A 36 17.30 1.67 -1.84
N GLU A 37 17.53 2.75 -1.10
CA GLU A 37 17.29 2.82 0.35
C GLU A 37 15.79 2.83 0.66
N LEU A 38 14.95 3.41 -0.21
CA LEU A 38 13.49 3.35 -0.05
C LEU A 38 12.98 1.91 -0.19
N LYS A 39 13.46 1.16 -1.19
CA LYS A 39 13.16 -0.27 -1.30
C LYS A 39 13.68 -1.07 -0.10
N GLY A 40 14.87 -0.72 0.39
CA GLY A 40 15.44 -1.31 1.60
C GLY A 40 14.64 -1.03 2.87
N LEU A 41 14.14 0.20 3.03
CA LEU A 41 13.25 0.61 4.11
C LEU A 41 11.97 -0.21 4.07
N LEU A 42 11.27 -0.24 2.93
CA LEU A 42 10.04 -1.03 2.77
C LEU A 42 10.27 -2.52 3.05
N SER A 43 11.38 -3.07 2.57
CA SER A 43 11.72 -4.48 2.81
C SER A 43 12.01 -4.78 4.27
N SER A 44 12.49 -3.80 5.04
CA SER A 44 12.75 -3.95 6.48
C SER A 44 11.48 -4.01 7.33
N LEU A 45 10.33 -3.62 6.76
CA LEU A 45 9.03 -3.65 7.43
C LEU A 45 8.34 -5.02 7.35
N HIS A 46 8.90 -5.96 6.57
CA HIS A 46 8.38 -7.31 6.39
C HIS A 46 8.23 -8.02 7.74
N ASN A 47 7.16 -8.82 7.93
CA ASN A 47 6.81 -9.49 9.19
C ASN A 47 6.68 -8.58 10.44
N CYS A 48 6.62 -7.26 10.28
CA CYS A 48 6.43 -6.37 11.41
C CYS A 48 4.94 -6.24 11.73
N LEU A 49 4.60 -6.25 13.02
CA LEU A 49 3.26 -5.83 13.46
C LEU A 49 3.05 -4.38 13.04
N TYR A 50 1.91 -4.06 12.41
CA TYR A 50 1.70 -2.73 11.82
C TYR A 50 1.84 -1.61 12.85
N GLY A 51 1.37 -1.81 14.08
CA GLY A 51 1.54 -0.85 15.18
C GLY A 51 2.98 -0.65 15.67
N LYS A 52 3.95 -1.44 15.19
CA LYS A 52 5.40 -1.26 15.45
C LYS A 52 6.13 -0.58 14.32
N ILE A 53 5.55 -0.50 13.13
CA ILE A 53 6.18 0.13 11.97
C ILE A 53 6.59 1.59 12.24
N PRO A 54 5.80 2.42 12.95
CA PRO A 54 6.22 3.78 13.28
C PRO A 54 7.53 3.88 14.07
N ASP A 55 7.89 2.86 14.86
CA ASP A 55 9.14 2.82 15.61
C ASP A 55 10.31 2.34 14.72
N ILE A 56 10.03 1.49 13.72
CA ILE A 56 11.03 0.85 12.86
C ILE A 56 11.56 1.83 11.80
N ILE A 57 10.69 2.63 11.20
CA ILE A 57 11.07 3.62 10.18
C ILE A 57 12.21 4.53 10.67
N PRO A 58 12.10 5.25 11.80
CA PRO A 58 13.17 6.13 12.26
C PRO A 58 14.43 5.36 12.67
N LEU A 59 14.32 4.11 13.12
CA LEU A 59 15.50 3.26 13.40
C LEU A 59 16.27 2.95 12.12
N TYR A 60 15.58 2.57 11.05
CA TYR A 60 16.19 2.32 9.75
C TYR A 60 16.92 3.57 9.24
N LEU A 61 16.25 4.73 9.27
CA LEU A 61 16.81 6.01 8.82
C LEU A 61 18.09 6.35 9.58
N LYS A 62 18.11 6.18 10.92
CA LYS A 62 19.30 6.42 11.74
C LYS A 62 20.44 5.45 11.43
N GLN A 63 20.14 4.15 11.31
CA GLN A 63 21.13 3.12 11.03
C GLN A 63 21.81 3.30 9.67
N ARG A 64 21.08 3.84 8.68
CA ARG A 64 21.58 4.13 7.34
C ARG A 64 22.14 5.54 7.17
N HIS A 65 22.20 6.33 8.25
CA HIS A 65 22.63 7.72 8.24
C HIS A 65 21.86 8.59 7.23
N LEU A 66 20.56 8.31 7.05
CA LEU A 66 19.69 9.07 6.15
C LEU A 66 19.17 10.31 6.86
N GLU A 67 19.36 11.47 6.23
CA GLU A 67 18.83 12.74 6.75
C GLU A 67 17.30 12.74 6.70
N TYR A 68 16.68 13.01 7.85
CA TYR A 68 15.24 13.21 7.95
C TYR A 68 14.90 14.31 8.96
N SER A 69 13.74 14.94 8.80
CA SER A 69 13.24 16.03 9.65
C SER A 69 11.72 15.99 9.73
N ASN A 70 11.15 16.73 10.68
CA ASN A 70 9.69 16.83 10.89
C ASN A 70 9.01 15.46 11.00
N PHE A 71 9.66 14.50 11.66
CA PHE A 71 9.09 13.18 11.86
C PHE A 71 7.88 13.26 12.79
N ASN A 72 6.77 12.71 12.33
CA ASN A 72 5.52 12.63 13.05
C ASN A 72 4.90 11.25 12.86
N SER A 73 4.30 10.72 13.92
CA SER A 73 3.53 9.49 13.89
C SER A 73 2.20 9.72 14.59
N ILE A 74 1.11 9.28 13.95
CA ILE A 74 -0.25 9.42 14.46
C ILE A 74 -0.93 8.05 14.41
N GLU A 75 -1.67 7.73 15.46
CA GLU A 75 -2.63 6.62 15.47
C GLU A 75 -4.03 7.21 15.34
N ILE A 76 -4.80 6.76 14.36
CA ILE A 76 -6.16 7.22 14.07
C ILE A 76 -7.09 5.99 14.14
N PRO A 77 -8.28 6.10 14.73
CA PRO A 77 -9.31 5.08 14.57
C PRO A 77 -9.63 4.88 13.09
N LEU A 78 -9.53 3.64 12.62
CA LEU A 78 -9.93 3.25 11.27
C LEU A 78 -11.28 2.56 11.37
N GLU A 79 -12.36 3.27 11.03
CA GLU A 79 -13.64 2.59 10.85
C GLU A 79 -13.52 1.62 9.68
N ASN A 80 -13.88 0.36 9.93
CA ASN A 80 -13.74 -0.75 9.00
C ASN A 80 -14.36 -0.48 7.62
N TYR A 81 -15.49 0.23 7.60
CA TYR A 81 -16.19 0.66 6.37
C TYR A 81 -15.29 1.51 5.46
N ASN A 82 -14.39 2.32 6.01
CA ASN A 82 -13.50 3.17 5.23
C ASN A 82 -12.42 2.35 4.49
N ALA A 83 -11.95 1.24 5.07
CA ALA A 83 -10.97 0.37 4.41
C ALA A 83 -11.59 -0.34 3.20
N MET A 84 -12.80 -0.88 3.37
CA MET A 84 -13.57 -1.50 2.30
C MET A 84 -13.91 -0.50 1.19
N GLU A 85 -14.34 0.72 1.55
CA GLU A 85 -14.61 1.77 0.57
C GLU A 85 -13.38 2.14 -0.26
N TRP A 86 -12.21 2.25 0.38
CA TRP A 86 -10.97 2.55 -0.33
C TRP A 86 -10.59 1.40 -1.25
N ALA A 87 -10.61 0.16 -0.77
CA ALA A 87 -10.35 -1.02 -1.60
C ALA A 87 -11.30 -1.08 -2.81
N ALA A 88 -12.60 -0.87 -2.61
CA ALA A 88 -13.59 -0.81 -3.68
C ALA A 88 -13.30 0.33 -4.67
N TYR A 89 -12.95 1.51 -4.19
CA TYR A 89 -12.56 2.63 -5.05
C TYR A 89 -11.36 2.25 -5.93
N LEU A 90 -10.36 1.60 -5.34
CA LEU A 90 -9.15 1.17 -6.05
C LEU A 90 -9.40 0.02 -7.02
N LEU A 91 -10.45 -0.78 -6.83
CA LEU A 91 -10.86 -1.83 -7.76
C LEU A 91 -11.67 -1.29 -8.95
N HIS A 92 -12.48 -0.25 -8.73
CA HIS A 92 -13.52 0.15 -9.70
C HIS A 92 -13.34 1.54 -10.31
N SER A 93 -12.64 2.47 -9.66
CA SER A 93 -12.47 3.84 -10.16
C SER A 93 -11.51 3.90 -11.36
N GLY A 94 -11.77 4.80 -12.31
CA GLY A 94 -10.80 5.11 -13.38
C GLY A 94 -9.66 6.03 -12.94
N ALA A 95 -9.78 6.68 -11.78
CA ALA A 95 -8.85 7.71 -11.33
C ALA A 95 -8.43 7.51 -9.87
N TYR A 96 -7.27 8.06 -9.50
CA TYR A 96 -6.75 8.00 -8.14
C TYR A 96 -7.32 9.07 -7.18
N GLY A 97 -8.18 9.96 -7.69
CA GLY A 97 -8.63 11.20 -7.02
C GLY A 97 -9.02 11.09 -5.54
N LYS A 98 -9.84 10.10 -5.12
CA LYS A 98 -10.20 9.95 -3.69
C LYS A 98 -9.02 9.60 -2.79
N VAL A 99 -8.03 8.86 -3.30
CA VAL A 99 -6.84 8.54 -2.52
C VAL A 99 -5.89 9.74 -2.55
N ASP A 100 -5.78 10.47 -3.67
CA ASP A 100 -5.02 11.74 -3.72
C ASP A 100 -5.49 12.78 -2.69
N GLU A 101 -6.80 12.92 -2.51
CA GLU A 101 -7.39 13.78 -1.46
C GLU A 101 -6.91 13.39 -0.05
N THR A 102 -6.71 12.09 0.20
CA THR A 102 -6.21 11.60 1.49
C THR A 102 -4.70 11.65 1.60
N LEU A 103 -3.93 11.67 0.49
CA LEU A 103 -2.47 11.81 0.50
C LEU A 103 -1.99 13.13 1.07
N GLY A 104 -2.78 14.20 0.92
CA GLY A 104 -2.37 15.55 1.25
C GLY A 104 -1.22 16.02 0.34
N ASP A 105 -0.21 16.65 0.93
CA ASP A 105 0.97 17.21 0.27
C ASP A 105 2.19 16.25 0.27
N ALA A 106 1.97 14.93 0.37
CA ALA A 106 3.05 13.95 0.35
C ALA A 106 3.61 13.76 -1.07
N ASP A 107 4.94 13.80 -1.21
CA ASP A 107 5.63 13.50 -2.48
C ASP A 107 5.75 12.00 -2.74
N VAL A 108 5.94 11.23 -1.66
CA VAL A 108 6.08 9.78 -1.70
C VAL A 108 5.09 9.18 -0.72
N TYR A 109 4.27 8.26 -1.22
CA TYR A 109 3.26 7.59 -0.42
C TYR A 109 3.35 6.08 -0.55
N PHE A 110 3.23 5.40 0.58
CA PHE A 110 2.97 3.96 0.62
C PHE A 110 1.83 3.69 1.58
N SER A 111 0.99 2.73 1.23
CA SER A 111 -0.11 2.34 2.10
C SER A 111 -0.34 0.85 2.05
N ILE A 112 -0.72 0.30 3.20
CA ILE A 112 -1.32 -1.02 3.31
C ILE A 112 -2.47 -0.95 4.27
N MET A 113 -3.56 -1.65 3.97
CA MET A 113 -4.64 -1.85 4.93
C MET A 113 -5.22 -3.24 4.70
N ASP A 114 -5.46 -3.93 5.81
CA ASP A 114 -5.89 -5.31 5.87
C ASP A 114 -7.07 -5.36 6.84
N TYR A 115 -8.26 -5.59 6.31
CA TYR A 115 -9.48 -5.72 7.08
C TYR A 115 -10.11 -7.07 6.80
N GLN A 116 -10.32 -7.86 7.85
CA GLN A 116 -10.97 -9.17 7.80
C GLN A 116 -11.94 -9.23 8.98
N GLU A 117 -13.21 -9.50 8.71
CA GLU A 117 -14.22 -9.67 9.76
C GLU A 117 -15.01 -10.95 9.56
N ILE A 118 -15.24 -11.63 10.67
CA ILE A 118 -16.19 -12.73 10.76
C ILE A 118 -17.53 -12.14 11.22
N LEU A 119 -18.51 -12.16 10.34
CA LEU A 119 -19.86 -11.70 10.59
C LEU A 119 -20.67 -12.76 11.35
N PRO A 120 -21.80 -12.37 11.98
CA PRO A 120 -22.71 -13.32 12.59
C PRO A 120 -23.14 -14.41 11.59
N LYS A 121 -23.30 -15.65 12.08
CA LYS A 121 -23.62 -16.86 11.29
C LYS A 121 -22.48 -17.45 10.46
N GLY A 122 -21.25 -16.94 10.62
CA GLY A 122 -20.06 -17.50 9.97
C GLY A 122 -19.82 -16.96 8.55
N ASP A 123 -20.56 -15.91 8.17
CA ASP A 123 -20.24 -15.10 6.99
C ASP A 123 -18.95 -14.31 7.24
N CYS A 124 -18.32 -13.85 6.17
CA CYS A 124 -17.12 -13.02 6.25
C CYS A 124 -17.14 -11.91 5.22
N GLU A 125 -16.46 -10.82 5.53
CA GLU A 125 -16.12 -9.81 4.55
C GLU A 125 -14.77 -9.18 4.90
N GLY A 126 -14.15 -8.60 3.89
CA GLY A 126 -12.86 -7.96 4.10
C GLY A 126 -12.21 -7.46 2.84
N CYS A 127 -11.07 -6.82 3.04
CA CYS A 127 -10.24 -6.31 1.98
C CYS A 127 -8.77 -6.39 2.32
N TYR A 128 -7.97 -6.52 1.26
CA TYR A 128 -6.55 -6.27 1.26
C TYR A 128 -6.25 -5.11 0.34
N PHE A 129 -5.32 -4.28 0.74
CA PHE A 129 -4.84 -3.22 -0.11
C PHE A 129 -3.35 -2.95 0.12
N ALA A 130 -2.64 -2.73 -0.98
CA ALA A 130 -1.30 -2.18 -1.00
C ALA A 130 -1.19 -1.13 -2.12
N VAL A 131 -0.54 -0.01 -1.81
CA VAL A 131 -0.37 1.10 -2.73
C VAL A 131 0.97 1.78 -2.61
N GLY A 132 1.40 2.33 -3.74
CA GLY A 132 2.55 3.19 -3.84
C GLY A 132 2.25 4.35 -4.77
N SER A 133 2.63 5.54 -4.36
CA SER A 133 2.72 6.73 -5.21
C SER A 133 4.14 7.27 -5.18
N LEU A 134 4.72 7.45 -6.36
CA LEU A 134 6.06 7.99 -6.54
C LEU A 134 6.05 9.16 -7.53
N PRO A 135 6.89 10.19 -7.32
CA PRO A 135 7.07 11.25 -8.31
C PRO A 135 7.56 10.66 -9.64
N SER A 136 6.97 11.11 -10.74
CA SER A 136 7.33 10.73 -12.10
C SER A 136 8.01 11.89 -12.84
N GLY A 137 8.88 11.58 -13.80
CA GLY A 137 9.67 12.57 -14.56
C GLY A 137 8.87 13.54 -15.45
N CYS A 138 7.55 13.42 -15.46
CA CYS A 138 6.59 14.17 -16.27
C CYS A 138 5.78 15.21 -15.45
N HIS A 139 6.27 15.64 -14.28
CA HIS A 139 5.59 16.56 -13.36
C HIS A 139 4.28 16.03 -12.73
N GLY A 140 4.09 14.70 -12.72
CA GLY A 140 2.97 14.03 -12.06
C GLY A 140 3.45 12.84 -11.22
N TYR A 141 2.52 12.04 -10.72
CA TYR A 141 2.81 10.86 -9.90
C TYR A 141 2.51 9.57 -10.67
N LYS A 142 3.26 8.52 -10.36
CA LYS A 142 2.95 7.15 -10.79
C LYS A 142 2.35 6.39 -9.61
N TYR A 143 1.15 5.86 -9.81
CA TYR A 143 0.43 5.06 -8.83
C TYR A 143 0.52 3.59 -9.21
N ASN A 144 0.70 2.73 -8.20
CA ASN A 144 0.55 1.29 -8.33
C ASN A 144 -0.32 0.81 -7.18
N ALA A 145 -1.29 -0.04 -7.49
CA ALA A 145 -2.23 -0.57 -6.51
C ALA A 145 -2.40 -2.07 -6.69
N ILE A 146 -2.42 -2.79 -5.58
CA ILE A 146 -2.90 -4.16 -5.49
C ILE A 146 -4.04 -4.13 -4.48
N ALA A 147 -5.22 -4.57 -4.90
CA ALA A 147 -6.40 -4.55 -4.05
C ALA A 147 -7.18 -5.85 -4.18
N GLN A 148 -7.79 -6.28 -3.08
CA GLN A 148 -8.78 -7.32 -3.04
C GLN A 148 -9.92 -6.92 -2.12
N THR A 149 -11.16 -7.18 -2.52
CA THR A 149 -12.30 -7.27 -1.60
C THR A 149 -12.84 -8.68 -1.66
N PHE A 150 -13.37 -9.19 -0.55
CA PHE A 150 -14.03 -10.48 -0.50
C PHE A 150 -15.24 -10.45 0.43
N SER A 151 -16.19 -11.34 0.17
CA SER A 151 -17.36 -11.58 1.01
C SER A 151 -17.86 -13.01 0.84
N SER A 152 -18.39 -13.58 1.92
CA SER A 152 -19.18 -14.81 1.88
C SER A 152 -20.58 -14.51 2.42
N HIS A 153 -21.59 -15.04 1.74
CA HIS A 153 -22.97 -14.96 2.19
C HIS A 153 -23.56 -16.35 2.32
N SER A 154 -24.20 -16.60 3.46
CA SER A 154 -24.76 -17.87 3.95
C SER A 154 -25.91 -18.47 3.12
N HIS A 155 -26.03 -18.10 1.84
CA HIS A 155 -27.05 -18.57 0.90
C HIS A 155 -26.52 -19.49 -0.22
N GLY A 156 -25.39 -20.16 -0.01
CA GLY A 156 -24.90 -21.24 -0.87
C GLY A 156 -24.12 -20.81 -2.10
N LEU A 157 -23.79 -19.52 -2.22
CA LEU A 157 -22.77 -19.02 -3.13
C LEU A 157 -21.44 -19.06 -2.38
N GLY A 158 -20.42 -19.73 -2.93
CA GLY A 158 -19.07 -19.73 -2.37
C GLY A 158 -18.49 -18.32 -2.28
N GLU A 159 -17.37 -18.18 -1.56
CA GLU A 159 -16.68 -16.88 -1.37
C GLU A 159 -16.53 -16.14 -2.71
N GLN A 160 -16.95 -14.87 -2.71
CA GLN A 160 -16.81 -13.99 -3.85
C GLN A 160 -15.80 -12.90 -3.53
N GLY A 161 -14.93 -12.62 -4.47
CA GLY A 161 -13.93 -11.58 -4.39
C GLY A 161 -13.71 -10.87 -5.71
N CYS A 162 -13.14 -9.67 -5.60
CA CYS A 162 -12.64 -8.90 -6.71
C CYS A 162 -11.19 -8.57 -6.41
N PHE A 163 -10.28 -8.97 -7.30
CA PHE A 163 -8.85 -8.73 -7.19
C PHE A 163 -8.38 -7.90 -8.37
N ALA A 164 -7.51 -6.92 -8.13
CA ALA A 164 -6.85 -6.21 -9.21
C ALA A 164 -5.40 -5.83 -8.89
N ILE A 165 -4.57 -5.87 -9.93
CA ILE A 165 -3.28 -5.18 -9.99
C ILE A 165 -3.48 -4.02 -10.96
N ARG A 166 -3.19 -2.80 -10.53
CA ARG A 166 -3.45 -1.60 -11.32
C ARG A 166 -2.25 -0.67 -11.28
N GLU A 167 -2.02 0.03 -12.37
CA GLU A 167 -0.97 1.04 -12.48
C GLU A 167 -1.50 2.28 -13.18
N SER A 168 -0.90 3.43 -12.91
CA SER A 168 -1.18 4.66 -13.65
C SER A 168 0.00 5.06 -14.53
N GLY A 169 -0.33 5.82 -15.58
CA GLY A 169 0.62 6.70 -16.21
C GLY A 169 0.78 8.02 -15.45
N CYS A 170 1.43 8.98 -16.09
CA CYS A 170 1.56 10.36 -15.62
C CYS A 170 0.23 11.13 -15.53
N ASP A 171 -0.82 10.59 -16.14
CA ASP A 171 -2.16 11.17 -16.19
C ASP A 171 -3.02 10.85 -14.96
N GLY A 172 -2.50 10.05 -14.02
CA GLY A 172 -3.22 9.65 -12.80
C GLY A 172 -4.37 8.65 -13.03
N ASN A 173 -4.59 8.22 -14.27
CA ASN A 173 -5.63 7.26 -14.61
C ASN A 173 -5.16 5.84 -14.31
N LEU A 174 -5.92 5.11 -13.50
CA LEU A 174 -5.64 3.73 -13.16
C LEU A 174 -6.07 2.80 -14.30
N ARG A 175 -5.16 1.91 -14.69
CA ARG A 175 -5.37 0.88 -15.71
C ARG A 175 -5.18 -0.48 -15.08
N ASP A 176 -6.02 -1.42 -15.50
CA ASP A 176 -5.99 -2.79 -15.03
C ASP A 176 -4.81 -3.51 -15.70
N VAL A 177 -3.86 -3.99 -14.90
CA VAL A 177 -2.84 -4.96 -15.32
C VAL A 177 -3.44 -6.38 -15.21
N VAL A 178 -4.10 -6.64 -14.08
CA VAL A 178 -4.89 -7.84 -13.81
C VAL A 178 -6.20 -7.40 -13.16
N LYS A 179 -7.30 -8.05 -13.53
CA LYS A 179 -8.58 -7.91 -12.84
C LYS A 179 -9.35 -9.21 -12.89
N GLU A 180 -9.67 -9.73 -11.72
CA GLU A 180 -10.36 -11.02 -11.55
C GLU A 180 -11.60 -10.83 -10.66
N PHE A 181 -12.63 -11.61 -10.98
CA PHE A 181 -13.87 -11.70 -10.20
C PHE A 181 -14.17 -13.19 -9.99
N GLY A 182 -14.63 -13.55 -8.80
CA GLY A 182 -14.93 -14.93 -8.44
C GLY A 182 -14.21 -15.32 -7.16
N GLU A 183 -13.47 -16.43 -7.16
CA GLU A 183 -12.72 -16.86 -5.97
C GLU A 183 -11.65 -15.82 -5.59
N PRO A 184 -11.50 -15.47 -4.29
CA PRO A 184 -10.45 -14.59 -3.82
C PRO A 184 -9.06 -15.06 -4.26
N ALA A 185 -8.24 -14.13 -4.78
CA ALA A 185 -6.87 -14.45 -5.17
C ALA A 185 -6.00 -14.70 -3.95
N LEU A 186 -6.03 -13.77 -2.98
CA LEU A 186 -5.44 -13.92 -1.65
C LEU A 186 -6.43 -14.64 -0.72
N PRO A 187 -5.97 -15.48 0.22
CA PRO A 187 -6.81 -16.10 1.24
C PRO A 187 -7.65 -15.06 1.99
N THR A 188 -8.93 -15.36 2.25
CA THR A 188 -9.85 -14.50 3.00
C THR A 188 -9.44 -14.36 4.47
N PHE A 189 -8.83 -15.41 5.02
CA PHE A 189 -8.27 -15.44 6.36
C PHE A 189 -6.88 -16.07 6.36
N GLY A 190 -6.01 -15.54 7.21
CA GLY A 190 -4.67 -16.09 7.45
C GLY A 190 -3.60 -15.01 7.52
N CYS A 191 -2.34 -15.44 7.61
CA CYS A 191 -1.18 -14.56 7.66
C CYS A 191 -0.81 -14.10 6.24
N VAL A 192 -1.53 -13.10 5.71
CA VAL A 192 -1.15 -12.42 4.47
C VAL A 192 -0.20 -11.29 4.83
N ASP A 193 1.08 -11.41 4.46
CA ASP A 193 2.05 -10.32 4.61
C ASP A 193 1.87 -9.32 3.47
N MET A 194 0.91 -8.42 3.64
CA MET A 194 0.70 -7.35 2.67
C MET A 194 1.95 -6.47 2.55
N VAL A 195 2.72 -6.28 3.62
CA VAL A 195 3.90 -5.40 3.65
C VAL A 195 4.99 -5.90 2.71
N ALA A 196 5.06 -7.21 2.49
CA ALA A 196 5.93 -7.83 1.49
C ALA A 196 5.69 -7.33 0.05
N LEU A 197 4.50 -6.77 -0.25
CA LEU A 197 4.17 -6.27 -1.58
C LEU A 197 4.78 -4.89 -1.85
N LEU A 198 4.92 -4.02 -0.84
CA LEU A 198 5.31 -2.62 -1.03
C LEU A 198 6.61 -2.41 -1.82
N PRO A 199 7.71 -3.14 -1.57
CA PRO A 199 8.99 -2.88 -2.25
C PRO A 199 8.96 -3.08 -3.76
N ASN A 200 8.00 -3.87 -4.26
CA ASN A 200 7.94 -4.34 -5.64
C ASN A 200 6.59 -4.05 -6.32
N LEU A 201 5.77 -3.14 -5.78
CA LEU A 201 4.44 -2.82 -6.31
C LEU A 201 4.41 -2.57 -7.83
N GLU A 202 5.42 -1.89 -8.36
CA GLU A 202 5.54 -1.57 -9.79
C GLU A 202 5.84 -2.79 -10.70
N ASN A 203 6.30 -3.90 -10.11
CA ASN A 203 6.84 -5.05 -10.81
C ASN A 203 5.86 -6.22 -10.92
N PHE A 204 4.81 -6.25 -10.10
CA PHE A 204 3.81 -7.32 -10.17
C PHE A 204 3.00 -7.21 -11.47
N LYS A 205 2.93 -8.32 -12.21
CA LYS A 205 2.18 -8.47 -13.47
C LYS A 205 1.21 -9.64 -13.44
N THR A 206 1.33 -10.57 -12.48
CA THR A 206 0.37 -11.67 -12.31
C THR A 206 -0.06 -11.84 -10.86
N LYS A 207 -1.22 -12.48 -10.66
CA LYS A 207 -1.73 -12.89 -9.35
C LYS A 207 -0.76 -13.82 -8.61
N GLU A 208 -0.11 -14.74 -9.31
CA GLU A 208 0.82 -15.72 -8.72
C GLU A 208 2.09 -15.07 -8.18
N GLU A 209 2.52 -13.95 -8.76
CA GLU A 209 3.62 -13.16 -8.21
C GLU A 209 3.22 -12.50 -6.89
N VAL A 210 2.02 -11.93 -6.83
CA VAL A 210 1.46 -11.33 -5.61
C VAL A 210 1.31 -12.39 -4.53
N LEU A 211 0.77 -13.57 -4.87
CA LEU A 211 0.59 -14.66 -3.92
C LEU A 211 1.91 -15.16 -3.34
N ARG A 212 2.93 -15.38 -4.17
CA ARG A 212 4.26 -15.80 -3.71
C ARG A 212 4.96 -14.78 -2.84
N ALA A 213 4.63 -13.50 -2.99
CA ALA A 213 5.19 -12.43 -2.17
C ALA A 213 4.45 -12.29 -0.83
N ALA A 214 3.12 -12.37 -0.84
CA ALA A 214 2.28 -12.13 0.33
C ALA A 214 2.04 -13.36 1.21
N ILE A 215 2.22 -14.57 0.68
CA ILE A 215 2.00 -15.83 1.40
C ILE A 215 3.33 -16.57 1.51
N LYS A 216 3.72 -16.91 2.74
CA LYS A 216 4.93 -17.67 3.05
C LYS A 216 4.61 -18.90 3.90
#